data_AF-A0AAD3R659-F1
#
_entry.id   AF-A0AAD3R659-F1
#
_cell.length_a   1.000
_cell.length_b   1.000
_cell.length_c   1.000
_cell.angle_alpha   90.00
_cell.angle_beta   90.00
_cell.angle_gamma   90.00
#
_symmetry.space_group_name_H-M   'P 1'
#
loop_
_entity.id
_entity.type
_entity.pdbx_description
1 polymer ?
#
loop_
_entity_poly.entity_id
_entity_poly.type
_entity_poly.pdbx_seq_one_letter_code
_entity_poly.pdbx_strand_id
1 'polypeptide(L)' 'MKIGVIHLLNNVLDKYWEELCYGCQINHPSQKHHECVTEIPWYFYEGHFDQLMKRLWTDHFIPAISAFKRGVWY' A
#
# COMPACT_ATOMS: atom_id res chain seq x y z
N MET A 1 6.01 9.05 -14.58
CA MET A 1 5.29 10.09 -13.81
C MET A 1 4.19 9.52 -12.92
N LYS A 2 3.23 8.75 -13.43
CA LYS A 2 2.17 8.12 -12.61
C LYS A 2 2.62 6.85 -11.86
N ILE A 3 3.56 6.11 -12.46
CA ILE A 3 3.97 4.77 -11.97
C ILE A 3 4.54 4.79 -10.55
N GLY A 4 5.39 5.76 -10.18
CA GLY A 4 6.00 5.79 -8.83
C GLY A 4 5.00 6.10 -7.72
N VAL A 5 4.06 7.01 -7.97
CA VAL A 5 2.97 7.34 -7.03
C VAL A 5 2.01 6.16 -6.92
N ILE A 6 1.67 5.52 -8.04
CA ILE A 6 0.85 4.29 -8.07
C ILE A 6 1.55 3.16 -7.31
N HIS A 7 2.86 3.00 -7.46
CA HIS A 7 3.63 1.98 -6.76
C HIS A 7 3.66 2.22 -5.25
N LEU A 8 3.84 3.48 -4.80
CA LEU A 8 3.75 3.83 -3.38
C LEU A 8 2.34 3.59 -2.83
N LEU A 9 1.30 3.97 -3.58
CA LEU A 9 -0.09 3.71 -3.22
C LEU A 9 -0.36 2.21 -3.09
N ASN A 10 0.06 1.40 -4.06
CA ASN A 10 -0.08 -0.05 -4.03
C ASN A 10 0.65 -0.66 -2.83
N ASN A 11 1.89 -0.27 -2.56
CA ASN A 11 2.63 -0.76 -1.39
C ASN A 11 1.92 -0.42 -0.06
N VAL A 12 1.31 0.76 0.06
CA VAL A 12 0.55 1.13 1.26
C VAL A 12 -0.76 0.34 1.35
N LEU A 13 -1.44 0.14 0.23
CA LEU A 13 -2.65 -0.67 0.14
C LEU A 13 -2.38 -2.12 0.56
N ASP A 14 -1.36 -2.76 -0.02
CA ASP A 14 -0.98 -4.14 0.26
C ASP A 14 -0.63 -4.32 1.74
N LYS A 15 0.21 -3.44 2.30
CA LYS A 15 0.55 -3.49 3.73
C LYS A 15 -0.66 -3.30 4.63
N TYR A 16 -1.52 -2.35 4.32
CA TYR A 16 -2.70 -2.11 5.15
C TYR A 16 -3.69 -3.27 5.09
N TRP A 17 -3.85 -3.89 3.92
CA TRP A 17 -4.65 -5.10 3.72
C TRP A 17 -4.11 -6.30 4.51
N GLU A 18 -2.79 -6.51 4.50
CA GLU A 18 -2.13 -7.54 5.33
C GLU A 18 -2.32 -7.30 6.84
N GLU A 19 -2.26 -6.05 7.29
CA GLU A 19 -2.43 -5.70 8.70
C GLU A 19 -3.86 -5.95 9.20
N LEU A 20 -4.88 -5.64 8.39
CA LEU A 20 -6.28 -5.97 8.71
C LEU A 20 -6.49 -7.48 8.87
N CYS A 21 -5.62 -8.28 8.27
CA CYS A 21 -5.60 -9.73 8.37
C CYS A 21 -4.82 -10.28 9.58
N TYR A 22 -4.44 -9.44 10.56
CA TYR A 22 -3.59 -9.85 11.68
C TYR A 22 -2.18 -10.35 11.26
N GLY A 23 -1.61 -9.81 10.18
CA GLY A 23 -0.22 -10.11 9.79
C GLY A 23 -0.06 -11.46 9.07
N CYS A 24 -0.99 -11.76 8.16
CA CYS A 24 -0.98 -12.96 7.35
C CYS A 24 0.35 -13.13 6.58
N GLN A 25 0.88 -14.35 6.55
CA GLN A 25 2.07 -14.70 5.78
C GLN A 25 1.64 -15.09 4.36
N ILE A 26 1.98 -14.26 3.38
CA ILE A 26 1.75 -14.58 1.97
C ILE A 26 2.42 -15.93 1.66
N ASN A 27 1.62 -16.90 1.19
CA ASN A 27 1.96 -18.29 0.87
C ASN A 27 1.95 -19.32 2.03
N HIS A 28 1.45 -19.00 3.22
CA HIS A 28 1.23 -20.05 4.23
C HIS A 28 0.05 -20.96 3.81
N PRO A 29 0.20 -22.31 3.79
CA PRO A 29 -0.84 -23.21 3.27
C PRO A 29 -2.19 -23.12 3.97
N SER A 30 -2.22 -22.78 5.26
CA SER A 30 -3.45 -22.58 6.02
C SER A 30 -4.16 -21.24 5.75
N GLN A 31 -3.49 -20.29 5.09
CA GLN A 31 -3.99 -18.94 4.85
C GLN A 31 -4.47 -18.72 3.41
N LYS A 32 -4.51 -19.77 2.58
CA LYS A 32 -4.99 -19.69 1.18
C LYS A 32 -6.43 -19.17 1.02
N HIS A 33 -7.23 -19.21 2.07
CA HIS A 33 -8.62 -18.73 2.08
C HIS A 33 -8.79 -17.37 2.79
N HIS A 34 -7.70 -16.72 3.23
CA HIS A 34 -7.79 -15.40 3.84
C HIS A 34 -7.96 -14.33 2.76
N GLU A 35 -8.81 -13.33 3.07
CA GLU A 35 -9.07 -12.18 2.20
C GLU A 35 -7.79 -11.44 1.82
N CYS A 36 -6.77 -11.41 2.69
CA CYS A 36 -5.48 -10.78 2.39
C CYS A 36 -4.69 -11.41 1.24
N VAL A 37 -4.95 -12.69 0.92
CA VAL A 37 -4.27 -13.44 -0.15
C VAL A 37 -5.04 -13.29 -1.47
N THR A 38 -6.23 -12.69 -1.41
CA THR A 38 -7.04 -12.33 -2.58
C THR A 38 -6.78 -10.89 -2.99
N GLU A 39 -7.10 -10.58 -4.25
CA GLU A 39 -6.94 -9.24 -4.82
C GLU A 39 -7.74 -8.20 -4.01
N ILE A 40 -7.12 -7.05 -3.75
CA ILE A 40 -7.76 -5.96 -3.00
C ILE A 40 -9.05 -5.54 -3.71
N PRO A 41 -10.21 -5.56 -3.04
CA PRO A 41 -11.46 -5.16 -3.67
C PRO A 41 -11.41 -3.72 -4.18
N TRP A 42 -12.05 -3.44 -5.33
CA TRP A 42 -12.01 -2.11 -5.94
C TRP A 42 -12.56 -0.99 -5.03
N TYR A 43 -13.50 -1.31 -4.13
CA TYR A 43 -14.10 -0.38 -3.18
C TYR A 43 -13.28 -0.21 -1.89
N PHE A 44 -12.21 -0.99 -1.71
CA PHE A 44 -11.40 -0.97 -0.49
C PHE A 44 -10.78 0.41 -0.23
N TYR A 45 -10.30 1.06 -1.30
CA TYR A 45 -9.73 2.40 -1.20
C TYR A 45 -10.75 3.42 -0.67
N GLU A 46 -11.98 3.40 -1.16
CA GLU A 46 -13.03 4.33 -0.72
C GLU A 46 -13.42 4.10 0.74
N GLY A 47 -13.58 2.83 1.14
CA GLY A 47 -13.93 2.48 2.52
C GLY A 47 -12.86 2.79 3.57
N HIS A 48 -11.60 2.96 3.14
CA HIS A 48 -10.45 3.17 4.03
C HIS A 48 -9.61 4.39 3.68
N PHE A 49 -10.19 5.34 2.94
CA PHE A 49 -9.48 6.50 2.42
C PHE A 49 -8.68 7.24 3.50
N ASP A 50 -9.31 7.58 4.62
CA ASP A 50 -8.66 8.34 5.70
C ASP A 50 -7.48 7.60 6.32
N GLN A 51 -7.59 6.28 6.53
CA GLN A 51 -6.53 5.45 7.10
C GLN A 51 -5.37 5.30 6.13
N LEU A 52 -5.66 5.11 4.85
CA LEU A 52 -4.66 5.02 3.78
C LEU A 52 -3.93 6.35 3.60
N MET A 53 -4.65 7.47 3.60
CA MET A 53 -4.05 8.79 3.49
C MET A 53 -3.16 9.14 4.69
N LYS A 54 -3.54 8.77 5.92
CA LYS A 54 -2.66 8.90 7.09
C LYS A 54 -1.35 8.12 6.95
N ARG A 55 -1.39 6.94 6.33
CA ARG A 55 -0.19 6.11 6.09
C ARG A 55 0.67 6.62 4.95
N LEU A 56 0.04 7.18 3.92
CA LEU A 56 0.73 7.81 2.80
C LEU A 56 1.41 9.11 3.23
N TRP A 57 0.75 9.94 4.05
CA TRP A 57 1.28 11.21 4.53
C TRP A 57 2.27 11.03 5.67
N THR A 58 3.45 10.55 5.32
CA THR A 58 4.63 10.60 6.20
C THR A 58 5.45 11.85 5.92
N ASP A 59 6.27 12.29 6.88
CA ASP A 59 7.22 13.39 6.71
C ASP A 59 8.20 13.14 5.54
N HIS A 60 8.38 11.87 5.17
CA HIS A 60 9.22 11.45 4.06
C HIS A 60 8.49 11.34 2.72
N PHE A 61 7.15 11.40 2.69
CA PHE A 61 6.37 11.26 1.47
C PHE A 61 6.59 12.42 0.49
N ILE A 62 6.47 13.66 0.96
CA ILE A 62 6.72 14.85 0.13
C ILE A 62 8.19 14.88 -0.37
N PRO A 63 9.20 14.63 0.49
CA PRO A 63 10.59 14.45 0.05
C PRO A 63 10.76 13.35 -1.00
N ALA A 64 10.15 12.18 -0.81
CA ALA A 64 10.28 11.04 -1.74
C ALA A 64 9.65 11.35 -3.11
N ILE A 65 8.45 11.92 -3.14
CA ILE A 65 7.81 12.41 -4.38
C ILE A 65 8.66 13.50 -5.03
N SER A 66 9.24 14.39 -4.24
CA SER A 66 10.10 15.46 -4.76
C SER A 66 11.44 14.94 -5.30
N ALA A 67 12.05 13.94 -4.67
CA ALA A 67 13.30 13.31 -5.14
C ALA A 67 13.05 12.52 -6.43
N PHE A 68 11.94 11.75 -6.47
CA PHE A 68 11.45 11.05 -7.65
C PHE A 68 11.25 12.01 -8.84
N LYS A 69 10.61 13.17 -8.61
CA LYS A 69 10.41 14.20 -9.64
C LYS A 69 11.73 14.75 -10.19
N ARG A 70 12.78 14.78 -9.37
CA ARG A 70 14.12 15.27 -9.74
C ARG A 70 15.01 14.19 -10.38
N GLY A 71 14.56 12.93 -10.44
CA GLY A 71 15.30 11.83 -11.07
C GLY A 71 16.52 11.34 -10.28
N VAL A 72 16.59 11.64 -8.98
CA VAL A 72 17.72 11.24 -8.12
C VAL A 72 17.33 9.93 -7.42
N TRP A 73 17.99 8.83 -7.81
CA TRP A 73 17.87 7.51 -7.19
C TRP A 73 19.25 7.13 -6.62
N TYR A 74 19.30 6.66 -5.37
CA TYR A 74 20.48 6.04 -4.76
C TYR A 74 20.34 4.52 -4.84
#